data_AF-T1A5P3-F1
#
_entry.id   AF-T1A5P3-F1
#
_cell.length_a   1.000
_cell.length_b   1.000
_cell.length_c   1.000
_cell.angle_alpha   90.00
_cell.angle_beta   90.00
_cell.angle_gamma   90.00
#
_symmetry.space_group_name_H-M   'P 1'
#
loop_
_entity.id
_entity.type
_entity.pdbx_description
1 polymer ?
#
loop_
_entity_poly.entity_id
_entity_poly.type
_entity_poly.pdbx_seq_one_letter_code
_entity_poly.pdbx_strand_id
1 'polypeptide(L)'
;LYGFTGYLPFGYVGFYGIGAYGASLAMLDLHLAPVPALVFGMVVAVVLALILMPLLRLSGAYFSIASLAASQAIYYVISNPSLIGLTNGPYGISLAASYDATASYIAMAVILGLSVAIVLYLRRSRFGMTLQAIRDDPISAEMAGVSVVRERTIAWLLSA
;
A
#
# COMPACT_ATOMS: atom_id res chain seq x y z
N LEU A 1 0.17 6.92 6.88
CA LEU A 1 0.69 6.39 8.17
C LEU A 1 1.67 7.35 8.86
N TYR A 2 2.85 7.63 8.28
CA TYR A 2 3.94 8.35 8.97
C TYR A 2 3.60 9.72 9.59
N GLY A 3 2.70 10.50 8.95
CA GLY A 3 2.28 11.80 9.49
C GLY A 3 1.21 11.75 10.59
N PHE A 4 0.38 10.69 10.63
CA PHE A 4 -0.80 10.65 11.48
C PHE A 4 -0.68 9.65 12.63
N THR A 5 -0.03 8.50 12.46
CA THR A 5 -0.01 7.42 13.48
C THR A 5 1.27 7.34 14.31
N GLY A 6 2.32 8.10 13.97
CA GLY A 6 3.61 8.06 14.64
C GLY A 6 4.48 6.85 14.31
N TYR A 7 3.96 5.90 13.53
CA TYR A 7 4.70 4.76 13.01
C TYR A 7 5.31 5.09 11.65
N LEU A 8 6.59 4.75 11.46
CA LEU A 8 7.28 4.84 10.18
C LEU A 8 7.31 3.47 9.50
N PRO A 9 6.31 3.09 8.70
CA PRO A 9 6.44 1.90 7.86
C PRO A 9 7.36 2.25 6.69
N PHE A 10 8.52 1.62 6.61
CA PHE A 10 9.35 1.65 5.41
C PHE A 10 8.86 0.64 4.35
N GLY A 11 8.03 -0.31 4.75
CA GLY A 11 7.54 -1.40 3.88
C GLY A 11 6.44 -1.06 2.88
N TYR A 12 5.96 0.19 2.81
CA TYR A 12 4.87 0.57 1.88
C TYR A 12 5.23 0.33 0.41
N VAL A 13 6.52 0.36 0.08
CA VAL A 13 7.07 0.04 -1.25
C VAL A 13 6.73 -1.39 -1.65
N GLY A 14 6.62 -2.33 -0.70
CA GLY A 14 6.22 -3.70 -0.96
C GLY A 14 4.77 -3.82 -1.44
N PHE A 15 3.84 -3.04 -0.87
CA PHE A 15 2.44 -3.01 -1.30
C PHE A 15 2.28 -2.34 -2.66
N TYR A 16 2.97 -1.22 -2.86
CA TYR A 16 3.03 -0.57 -4.17
C TYR A 16 3.55 -1.54 -5.24
N GLY A 17 4.65 -2.25 -4.93
CA GLY A 17 5.25 -3.25 -5.79
C GLY A 17 4.27 -4.36 -6.15
N ILE A 18 3.64 -5.01 -5.17
CA ILE A 18 2.73 -6.13 -5.45
C ILE A 18 1.47 -5.70 -6.21
N GLY A 19 0.93 -4.51 -5.92
CA GLY A 19 -0.23 -3.98 -6.62
C GLY A 19 0.08 -3.68 -8.09
N ALA A 20 1.20 -3.01 -8.35
CA ALA A 20 1.65 -2.72 -9.72
C ALA A 20 1.96 -4.01 -10.50
N TYR A 21 2.64 -4.97 -9.86
CA TYR A 21 2.97 -6.25 -10.48
C TYR A 21 1.72 -7.11 -10.74
N GLY A 22 0.81 -7.17 -9.77
CA GLY A 22 -0.46 -7.89 -9.89
C GLY A 22 -1.33 -7.32 -11.01
N ALA A 23 -1.40 -5.99 -11.14
CA ALA A 23 -2.08 -5.35 -12.27
C ALA A 23 -1.39 -5.67 -13.61
N SER A 24 -0.06 -5.65 -13.66
CA SER A 24 0.70 -5.95 -14.88
C SER A 24 0.51 -7.40 -15.33
N LEU A 25 0.54 -8.35 -14.40
CA LEU A 25 0.24 -9.77 -14.67
C LEU A 25 -1.20 -9.97 -15.15
N ALA A 26 -2.16 -9.28 -14.52
CA ALA A 26 -3.56 -9.33 -14.95
C ALA A 26 -3.75 -8.79 -16.39
N MET A 27 -2.96 -7.82 -16.81
CA MET A 27 -3.01 -7.32 -18.19
C MET A 27 -2.36 -8.28 -19.18
N LEU A 28 -1.27 -8.96 -18.81
CA LEU A 28 -0.53 -9.85 -19.71
C LEU A 28 -1.13 -11.25 -19.81
N ASP A 29 -1.43 -11.88 -18.68
CA ASP A 29 -1.89 -13.27 -18.65
C ASP A 29 -3.41 -13.35 -18.84
N LEU A 30 -4.16 -12.50 -18.12
CA LEU A 30 -5.62 -12.49 -18.17
C LEU A 30 -6.19 -11.58 -19.26
N HIS A 31 -5.34 -10.85 -19.99
CA HIS A 31 -5.73 -9.92 -21.06
C HIS A 31 -6.80 -8.91 -20.64
N LEU A 32 -6.80 -8.54 -19.34
CA LEU A 32 -7.79 -7.62 -18.79
C LEU A 32 -7.52 -6.19 -19.23
N ALA A 33 -8.58 -5.42 -19.40
CA ALA A 33 -8.49 -3.98 -19.61
C ALA A 33 -7.79 -3.29 -18.41
N PRO A 34 -7.21 -2.08 -18.59
CA PRO A 34 -6.42 -1.42 -17.54
C PRO A 34 -7.17 -1.21 -16.22
N VAL A 35 -8.46 -0.86 -16.28
CA VAL A 35 -9.28 -0.60 -15.09
C VAL A 35 -9.52 -1.86 -14.25
N PRO A 36 -10.05 -2.98 -14.79
CA PRO A 36 -10.20 -4.21 -14.01
C PRO A 36 -8.86 -4.80 -13.55
N ALA A 37 -7.79 -4.64 -14.32
CA ALA A 37 -6.46 -5.06 -13.89
C ALA A 37 -5.94 -4.25 -12.68
N LEU A 38 -6.19 -2.94 -12.65
CA LEU A 38 -5.88 -2.10 -11.50
C LEU A 38 -6.62 -2.56 -10.23
N VAL A 39 -7.92 -2.86 -10.37
CA VAL A 39 -8.74 -3.37 -9.25
C VAL A 39 -8.22 -4.71 -8.77
N PHE A 40 -7.81 -5.60 -9.68
CA PHE A 40 -7.19 -6.87 -9.31
C PHE A 40 -5.89 -6.66 -8.51
N GLY A 41 -5.00 -5.77 -8.98
CA GLY A 41 -3.78 -5.41 -8.27
C GLY A 41 -4.06 -4.85 -6.86
N MET A 42 -5.06 -3.98 -6.72
CA MET A 42 -5.50 -3.46 -5.43
C MET A 42 -5.96 -4.57 -4.49
N VAL A 43 -6.78 -5.51 -4.98
CA VAL A 43 -7.25 -6.65 -4.17
C VAL A 43 -6.08 -7.51 -3.71
N VAL A 44 -5.10 -7.79 -4.58
CA VAL A 44 -3.90 -8.56 -4.22
C VAL A 44 -3.09 -7.84 -3.13
N ALA A 45 -2.90 -6.52 -3.25
CA ALA A 45 -2.19 -5.73 -2.24
C ALA A 45 -2.91 -5.75 -0.88
N VAL A 46 -4.24 -5.59 -0.87
CA VAL A 46 -5.06 -5.67 0.35
C VAL A 46 -4.99 -7.05 1.00
N VAL A 47 -5.05 -8.13 0.21
CA VAL A 47 -4.91 -9.51 0.72
C VAL A 47 -3.53 -9.70 1.36
N LEU A 48 -2.47 -9.20 0.73
CA LEU A 48 -1.14 -9.26 1.32
C LEU A 48 -1.04 -8.45 2.61
N ALA A 49 -1.66 -7.27 2.66
CA ALA A 49 -1.70 -6.45 3.87
C ALA A 49 -2.43 -7.17 5.02
N LEU A 50 -3.48 -7.95 4.74
CA LEU A 50 -4.13 -8.81 5.72
C LEU A 50 -3.21 -9.92 6.22
N ILE A 51 -2.45 -10.56 5.33
CA ILE A 51 -1.46 -11.59 5.71
C ILE A 51 -0.37 -10.99 6.61
N LEU A 52 0.06 -9.77 6.32
CA LEU A 52 1.07 -9.04 7.08
C LEU A 52 0.52 -8.29 8.31
N MET A 53 -0.78 -8.43 8.62
CA MET A 53 -1.39 -7.83 9.80
C MET A 53 -0.67 -8.15 11.13
N PRO A 54 -0.07 -9.34 11.36
CA PRO A 54 0.69 -9.62 12.58
C PRO A 54 1.86 -8.67 12.83
N LEU A 55 2.40 -7.99 11.81
CA LEU A 55 3.43 -6.97 11.96
C LEU A 55 2.96 -5.81 12.84
N LEU A 56 1.66 -5.49 12.87
CA LEU A 56 1.09 -4.43 13.69
C LEU A 56 1.19 -4.69 15.20
N ARG A 57 1.59 -5.90 15.62
CA ARG A 57 1.90 -6.23 17.01
C ARG A 57 3.24 -5.63 17.47
N LEU A 58 4.12 -5.28 16.54
CA LEU A 58 5.40 -4.64 16.82
C LEU A 58 5.19 -3.13 17.02
N SER A 59 5.97 -2.54 17.94
CA SER A 59 5.91 -1.11 18.25
C SER A 59 7.20 -0.39 17.85
N GLY A 60 7.07 0.89 17.47
CA GLY A 60 8.21 1.78 17.21
C GLY A 60 9.16 1.29 16.11
N ALA A 61 10.46 1.29 16.41
CA ALA A 61 11.51 0.92 15.45
C ALA A 61 11.42 -0.53 14.96
N TYR A 62 10.95 -1.46 15.81
CA TYR A 62 10.80 -2.86 15.43
C TYR A 62 9.78 -3.03 14.29
N PHE A 63 8.69 -2.27 14.33
CA PHE A 63 7.71 -2.24 13.24
C PHE A 63 8.33 -1.72 11.95
N SER A 64 9.10 -0.63 12.02
CA SER A 64 9.77 -0.06 10.86
C SER A 64 10.70 -1.06 10.18
N ILE A 65 11.56 -1.72 10.96
CA ILE A 65 12.52 -2.72 10.47
C ILE A 65 11.78 -3.95 9.89
N ALA A 66 10.76 -4.45 10.60
CA ALA A 66 10.00 -5.61 10.14
C ALA A 66 9.21 -5.30 8.86
N SER A 67 8.68 -4.09 8.71
CA SER A 67 7.99 -3.66 7.48
C SER A 67 8.95 -3.59 6.29
N LEU A 68 10.18 -3.10 6.49
CA LEU A 68 11.22 -3.09 5.46
C LEU A 68 11.60 -4.53 5.06
N ALA A 69 11.81 -5.40 6.05
CA ALA A 69 12.11 -6.81 5.81
C ALA A 69 10.97 -7.51 5.04
N ALA A 70 9.71 -7.19 5.36
CA ALA A 70 8.56 -7.70 4.63
C ALA A 70 8.55 -7.22 3.16
N SER A 71 8.84 -5.94 2.89
CA SER A 71 8.98 -5.47 1.50
C SER A 71 10.10 -6.17 0.74
N GLN A 72 11.22 -6.47 1.42
CA GLN A 72 12.32 -7.19 0.80
C GLN A 72 11.98 -8.67 0.56
N ALA A 73 11.24 -9.31 1.46
CA ALA A 73 10.74 -10.66 1.27
C ALA A 73 9.81 -10.75 0.06
N ILE A 74 8.90 -9.78 -0.11
CA ILE A 74 8.03 -9.68 -1.28
C ILE A 74 8.86 -9.57 -2.56
N TYR A 75 9.88 -8.71 -2.58
CA TYR A 75 10.79 -8.58 -3.71
C TYR A 75 11.45 -9.92 -4.07
N TYR A 76 12.02 -10.63 -3.08
CA TYR A 76 12.67 -11.92 -3.33
C TYR A 76 11.70 -13.01 -3.81
N VAL A 77 10.45 -12.99 -3.36
CA VAL A 77 9.43 -13.92 -3.84
C VAL A 77 9.10 -13.64 -5.31
N ILE A 78 8.92 -12.37 -5.69
CA ILE A 78 8.62 -11.96 -7.06
C ILE A 78 9.81 -12.27 -7.99
N SER A 79 11.04 -11.99 -7.54
CA SER A 79 12.26 -12.19 -8.30
C SER A 79 12.75 -13.64 -8.33
N ASN A 80 12.01 -14.58 -7.74
CA ASN A 80 12.44 -15.96 -7.63
C ASN A 80 12.55 -16.61 -9.03
N PRO A 81 13.72 -17.18 -9.39
CA PRO A 81 13.91 -17.85 -10.68
C PRO A 81 12.93 -19.00 -10.96
N SER A 82 12.40 -19.65 -9.92
CA SER A 82 11.38 -20.70 -10.09
C SER A 82 10.04 -20.16 -10.60
N LEU A 83 9.78 -18.87 -10.44
CA LEU A 83 8.55 -18.19 -10.87
C LEU A 83 8.70 -17.47 -12.22
N ILE A 84 9.79 -17.67 -12.97
CA ILE A 84 10.03 -16.99 -14.26
C ILE A 84 8.85 -17.15 -15.24
N GLY A 85 8.20 -18.31 -15.27
CA GLY A 85 7.07 -18.54 -16.18
C GLY A 85 5.82 -17.69 -15.91
N LEU A 86 5.73 -17.07 -14.72
CA LEU A 86 4.63 -16.18 -14.36
C LEU A 86 5.12 -14.75 -14.15
N THR A 87 6.17 -14.54 -13.33
CA THR A 87 6.66 -13.20 -13.00
C THR A 87 7.69 -12.65 -13.98
N ASN A 88 8.23 -13.43 -14.91
CA ASN A 88 9.51 -13.14 -15.60
C ASN A 88 10.71 -13.01 -14.65
N GLY A 89 10.55 -13.33 -13.36
CA GLY A 89 11.61 -13.37 -12.36
C GLY A 89 12.36 -12.04 -12.22
N PRO A 90 13.72 -12.03 -12.22
CA PRO A 90 14.51 -10.82 -12.03
C PRO A 90 14.40 -9.81 -13.18
N TYR A 91 13.93 -10.23 -14.36
CA TYR A 91 13.86 -9.39 -15.55
C TYR A 91 12.69 -8.40 -15.50
N GLY A 92 11.71 -8.64 -14.63
CA GLY A 92 10.55 -7.78 -14.47
C GLY A 92 9.58 -7.84 -15.64
N ILE A 93 8.52 -7.03 -15.53
CA ILE A 93 7.45 -6.95 -16.52
C ILE A 93 7.46 -5.55 -17.11
N SER A 94 7.46 -5.45 -18.44
CA SER A 94 7.30 -4.18 -19.15
C SER A 94 6.07 -4.25 -20.03
N LEU A 95 5.10 -3.38 -19.77
CA LEU A 95 3.94 -3.22 -20.64
C LEU A 95 4.31 -2.28 -21.79
N ALA A 96 4.21 -2.76 -23.03
CA ALA A 96 4.28 -1.92 -24.21
C ALA A 96 2.99 -1.09 -24.31
N ALA A 97 2.93 0.03 -23.60
CA ALA A 97 1.81 0.96 -23.66
C ALA A 97 2.01 1.93 -24.84
N SER A 98 0.94 2.18 -25.60
CA SER A 98 0.89 3.30 -26.54
C SER A 98 0.94 4.60 -25.73
N TYR A 99 2.08 5.28 -25.77
CA TYR A 99 2.30 6.52 -25.01
C TYR A 99 1.57 7.68 -25.69
N ASP A 100 0.42 8.06 -25.14
CA ASP A 100 -0.21 9.34 -25.43
C ASP A 100 0.20 10.35 -24.34
N ALA A 101 0.98 11.36 -24.74
CA ALA A 101 1.50 12.39 -23.86
C ALA A 101 0.38 13.21 -23.18
N THR A 102 -0.70 13.49 -23.91
CA THR A 102 -1.82 14.30 -23.39
C THR A 102 -2.63 13.49 -22.39
N ALA A 103 -2.96 12.24 -22.71
CA ALA A 103 -3.68 11.36 -21.79
C ALA A 103 -2.88 11.08 -20.50
N SER A 104 -1.57 10.84 -20.62
CA SER A 104 -0.67 10.61 -19.48
C SER A 104 -0.56 11.83 -18.58
N TYR A 105 -0.46 13.03 -19.16
CA TYR A 105 -0.40 14.28 -18.41
C TYR A 105 -1.70 14.55 -17.64
N ILE A 106 -2.86 14.37 -18.29
CA ILE A 106 -4.16 14.52 -17.65
C ILE A 106 -4.32 13.50 -16.52
N ALA A 107 -3.93 12.25 -16.74
CA ALA A 107 -3.98 11.20 -15.71
C ALA A 107 -3.11 11.58 -14.49
N MET A 108 -1.88 12.05 -14.70
CA MET A 108 -1.02 12.52 -13.61
C MET A 108 -1.65 13.71 -12.85
N ALA A 109 -2.22 14.68 -13.56
CA ALA A 109 -2.88 15.83 -12.94
C ALA A 109 -4.10 15.42 -12.11
N VAL A 110 -4.91 14.48 -12.62
CA VAL A 110 -6.07 13.93 -11.90
C VAL A 110 -5.63 13.15 -10.66
N ILE A 111 -4.61 12.29 -10.77
CA ILE A 111 -4.06 11.52 -9.64
C ILE A 111 -3.51 12.48 -8.58
N LEU A 112 -2.77 13.52 -8.99
CA LEU A 112 -2.27 14.54 -8.08
C LEU A 112 -3.41 15.25 -7.37
N GLY A 113 -4.41 15.75 -8.12
CA GLY A 113 -5.58 16.43 -7.55
C GLY A 113 -6.34 15.56 -6.56
N LEU A 114 -6.59 14.29 -6.91
CA LEU A 114 -7.23 13.31 -6.03
C LEU A 114 -6.41 13.05 -4.77
N SER A 115 -5.08 12.86 -4.89
CA SER A 115 -4.22 12.62 -3.74
C SER A 115 -4.26 13.79 -2.75
N VAL A 116 -4.20 15.03 -3.24
CA VAL A 116 -4.30 16.24 -2.42
C VAL A 116 -5.68 16.34 -1.76
N ALA A 117 -6.75 16.12 -2.52
CA ALA A 117 -8.11 16.15 -2.00
C ALA A 117 -8.33 15.10 -0.88
N ILE A 118 -7.83 13.88 -1.07
CA ILE A 118 -7.89 12.79 -0.09
C ILE A 118 -7.14 13.17 1.18
N VAL A 119 -5.93 13.73 1.06
CA VAL A 119 -5.14 14.16 2.23
C VAL A 119 -5.85 15.27 3.00
N LEU A 120 -6.41 16.26 2.31
CA LEU A 120 -7.16 17.35 2.95
C LEU A 120 -8.43 16.84 3.65
N TYR A 121 -9.14 15.91 3.01
CA TYR A 121 -10.32 15.26 3.59
C TYR A 121 -9.94 14.44 4.83
N LEU A 122 -8.92 13.57 4.75
CA LEU A 122 -8.47 12.77 5.88
C LEU A 122 -8.05 13.65 7.06
N ARG A 123 -7.34 14.76 6.80
CA ARG A 123 -6.88 15.68 7.85
C ARG A 123 -8.04 16.34 8.60
N ARG A 124 -9.18 16.58 7.95
CA ARG A 124 -10.39 17.15 8.57
C ARG A 124 -11.33 16.09 9.14
N SER A 125 -11.17 14.82 8.74
CA SER A 125 -12.04 13.73 9.15
C SER A 125 -11.79 13.30 10.61
N ARG A 126 -12.81 12.68 11.22
CA ARG A 126 -12.69 12.03 12.54
C ARG A 126 -11.55 11.01 12.58
N PHE A 127 -11.41 10.21 11.53
CA PHE A 127 -10.35 9.21 11.40
C PHE A 127 -8.95 9.84 11.54
N GLY A 128 -8.67 10.93 10.82
CA GLY A 128 -7.38 11.61 10.91
C GLY A 128 -7.07 12.18 12.30
N MET A 129 -8.07 12.72 12.99
CA MET A 129 -7.94 13.21 14.38
C MET A 129 -7.69 12.06 15.36
N THR A 130 -8.40 10.95 15.20
CA THR A 130 -8.21 9.74 16.01
C THR A 130 -6.81 9.16 15.84
N LEU A 131 -6.29 9.12 14.62
CA LEU A 131 -4.92 8.69 14.38
C LEU A 131 -3.89 9.62 15.04
N GLN A 132 -4.10 10.94 15.01
CA GLN A 132 -3.22 11.91 15.71
C GLN A 132 -3.25 11.68 17.23
N ALA A 133 -4.42 11.45 17.82
CA ALA A 133 -4.52 11.13 19.25
C ALA A 133 -3.75 9.84 19.60
N ILE A 134 -3.83 8.81 18.75
CA ILE A 134 -3.07 7.55 18.91
C ILE A 134 -1.56 7.78 18.81
N ARG A 135 -1.13 8.75 17.99
CA ARG A 135 0.28 9.12 17.82
C ARG A 135 0.84 9.81 19.06
N ASP A 136 0.06 10.68 19.70
CA ASP A 136 0.50 11.46 20.85
C ASP A 136 0.64 10.59 22.10
N ASP A 137 -0.43 9.88 22.47
CA ASP A 137 -0.38 8.86 23.52
C ASP A 137 -1.44 7.76 23.27
N PRO A 138 -1.01 6.55 22.86
CA PRO A 138 -1.94 5.47 22.60
C PRO A 138 -2.67 4.99 23.87
N ILE A 139 -2.06 5.11 25.06
CA ILE A 139 -2.69 4.69 26.32
C ILE A 139 -3.83 5.65 26.65
N SER A 140 -3.58 6.96 26.60
CA SER A 140 -4.63 7.97 26.80
C SER A 140 -5.74 7.89 25.75
N ALA A 141 -5.41 7.63 24.49
CA ALA A 141 -6.41 7.44 23.43
C ALA A 141 -7.31 6.23 23.71
N GLU A 142 -6.74 5.12 24.19
CA GLU A 142 -7.50 3.91 24.55
C GLU A 142 -8.43 4.18 25.75
N MET A 143 -7.96 4.94 26.74
CA MET A 143 -8.78 5.39 27.89
C MET A 143 -9.91 6.34 27.47
N ALA A 144 -9.74 7.09 26.37
CA ALA A 144 -10.79 7.92 25.77
C ALA A 144 -11.78 7.14 24.90
N GLY A 145 -11.70 5.79 24.86
CA GLY A 145 -12.61 4.92 24.13
C GLY A 145 -12.23 4.68 22.66
N VAL A 146 -11.01 5.05 22.24
CA VAL A 146 -10.52 4.79 20.88
C VAL A 146 -9.93 3.38 20.80
N SER A 147 -10.46 2.56 19.89
CA SER A 147 -9.88 1.24 19.61
C SER A 147 -8.59 1.35 18.79
N VAL A 148 -7.44 1.48 19.47
CA VAL A 148 -6.13 1.69 18.84
C VAL A 148 -5.80 0.65 17.77
N VAL A 149 -6.08 -0.63 18.06
CA VAL A 149 -5.80 -1.74 17.14
C VAL A 149 -6.59 -1.59 15.84
N ARG A 150 -7.90 -1.35 15.93
CA ARG A 150 -8.80 -1.21 14.76
C ARG A 150 -8.38 -0.05 13.86
N GLU A 151 -8.10 1.10 14.45
CA GLU A 151 -7.72 2.30 13.70
C GLU A 151 -6.37 2.12 12.99
N ARG A 152 -5.41 1.43 13.63
CA ARG A 152 -4.13 1.06 13.01
C ARG A 152 -4.33 0.05 11.87
N THR A 153 -5.21 -0.93 12.02
CA THR A 153 -5.51 -1.89 10.96
C THR A 153 -6.15 -1.22 9.75
N ILE A 154 -7.10 -0.30 9.96
CA ILE A 154 -7.71 0.47 8.86
C ILE A 154 -6.64 1.32 8.17
N ALA A 155 -5.77 1.99 8.92
CA ALA A 155 -4.70 2.80 8.36
C ALA A 155 -3.67 1.96 7.57
N TRP A 156 -3.41 0.72 8.00
CA TRP A 156 -2.56 -0.24 7.32
C TRP A 156 -3.17 -0.68 5.98
N LEU A 157 -4.45 -1.09 5.99
CA LEU A 157 -5.17 -1.50 4.79
C LEU A 157 -5.33 -0.35 3.79
N LEU A 158 -5.54 0.89 4.26
CA LEU A 158 -5.59 2.08 3.40
C LEU A 158 -4.24 2.43 2.75
N SER A 159 -3.14 1.91 3.30
CA SER A 159 -1.80 2.14 2.74
C SER A 159 -1.34 1.05 1.78
N ALA A 160 -2.14 -0.01 1.63
CA ALA A 160 -1.91 -1.11 0.70
C ALA A 160 -2.67 -0.87 -0.60
#